data_AF-A0A2E0JWC6-F1
#
_entry.id   AF-A0A2E0JWC6-F1
#
_cell.length_a   1.000
_cell.length_b   1.000
_cell.length_c   1.000
_cell.angle_alpha   90.00
_cell.angle_beta   90.00
_cell.angle_gamma   90.00
#
_symmetry.space_group_name_H-M   'P 1'
#
loop_
_entity.id
_entity.type
_entity.pdbx_description
1 polymer ?
#
loop_
_entity_poly.entity_id
_entity_poly.type
_entity_poly.pdbx_seq_one_letter_code
_entity_poly.pdbx_strand_id
1 'polypeptide(L)'
;MKRMKTGTKIALLAAVIAAATARYWFYLTAEVALPTDRTGFVVVFLGAAALGVYALIKRTSWLGAIPAVFAIVVGAFLPFTVSISTQIVERDSVIEVGDTMPQFTSIDGQGQAFNSKSLNGHLVLIKFFRAHW
;
A
#
# COMPACT_ATOMS: atom_id res chain seq x y z
N MET A 1 20.70 -12.23 34.12
CA MET A 1 20.18 -11.43 32.97
C MET A 1 19.67 -10.08 33.48
N LYS A 2 20.13 -8.96 32.91
CA LYS A 2 19.69 -7.61 33.31
C LYS A 2 18.22 -7.41 32.92
N ARG A 3 17.34 -7.05 33.87
CA ARG A 3 15.90 -6.88 33.63
C ARG A 3 15.68 -5.79 32.57
N MET A 4 15.03 -6.14 31.46
CA MET A 4 14.73 -5.18 30.39
C MET A 4 13.76 -4.11 30.89
N LYS A 5 14.02 -2.85 30.51
CA LYS A 5 13.13 -1.72 30.78
C LYS A 5 11.76 -1.97 30.14
N THR A 6 10.70 -1.52 30.78
CA THR A 6 9.33 -1.66 30.28
C THR A 6 9.17 -1.04 28.90
N GLY A 7 9.71 0.17 28.67
CA GLY A 7 9.71 0.80 27.33
C GLY A 7 10.37 -0.07 26.25
N THR A 8 11.48 -0.75 26.56
CA THR A 8 12.16 -1.64 25.59
C THR A 8 11.28 -2.82 25.19
N LYS A 9 10.49 -3.38 26.11
CA LYS A 9 9.56 -4.48 25.78
C LYS A 9 8.44 -4.01 24.86
N ILE A 10 7.88 -2.83 25.16
CA ILE A 10 6.81 -2.21 24.35
C ILE A 10 7.34 -1.90 22.94
N ALA A 11 8.54 -1.34 22.84
CA ALA A 11 9.17 -1.02 21.56
C ALA A 11 9.37 -2.26 20.67
N LEU A 12 9.83 -3.37 21.25
CA LEU A 12 10.00 -4.62 20.51
C LEU A 12 8.65 -5.17 20.02
N LEU A 13 7.64 -5.15 20.88
CA LEU A 13 6.29 -5.58 20.49
C LEU A 13 5.74 -4.70 19.35
N ALA A 14 5.86 -3.37 19.47
CA ALA A 14 5.43 -2.43 18.45
C ALA A 14 6.14 -2.68 17.12
N ALA A 15 7.46 -2.94 17.14
CA ALA A 15 8.22 -3.25 15.94
C ALA A 15 7.79 -4.56 15.29
N VAL A 16 7.53 -5.61 16.08
CA VAL A 16 7.02 -6.89 15.57
C VAL A 16 5.65 -6.71 14.91
N ILE A 17 4.74 -5.97 15.56
CA ILE A 17 3.41 -5.65 14.99
C ILE A 17 3.58 -4.89 13.67
N ALA A 18 4.40 -3.84 13.64
CA ALA A 18 4.63 -3.05 12.43
C ALA A 18 5.23 -3.92 11.30
N ALA A 19 6.24 -4.73 11.59
CA ALA A 19 6.90 -5.59 10.60
C ALA A 19 5.98 -6.70 10.08
N ALA A 20 5.24 -7.38 10.95
CA ALA A 20 4.30 -8.43 10.55
C ALA A 20 3.16 -7.86 9.70
N THR A 21 2.61 -6.71 10.10
CA THR A 21 1.55 -6.02 9.36
C THR A 21 2.04 -5.53 8.00
N ALA A 22 3.24 -4.94 7.94
CA ALA A 22 3.86 -4.52 6.68
C ALA A 22 4.14 -5.71 5.76
N ARG A 23 4.70 -6.79 6.28
CA ARG A 23 4.93 -8.02 5.50
C ARG A 23 3.62 -8.56 4.93
N TYR A 24 2.57 -8.63 5.74
CA TYR A 24 1.27 -9.12 5.29
C TYR A 24 0.64 -8.19 4.25
N TRP A 25 0.73 -6.87 4.44
CA TRP A 25 0.31 -5.88 3.46
C TRP A 25 0.99 -6.09 2.10
N PHE A 26 2.31 -6.22 2.08
CA PHE A 26 3.06 -6.43 0.82
C PHE A 26 2.77 -7.79 0.20
N TYR A 27 2.56 -8.83 1.00
CA TYR A 27 2.13 -10.14 0.52
C TYR A 27 0.77 -10.04 -0.20
N LEU A 28 -0.23 -9.44 0.42
CA LEU A 28 -1.54 -9.24 -0.21
C LEU A 28 -1.47 -8.32 -1.44
N THR A 29 -0.57 -7.34 -1.42
CA THR A 29 -0.35 -6.46 -2.58
C THR A 29 0.20 -7.24 -3.76
N ALA A 30 1.16 -8.15 -3.53
CA ALA A 30 1.72 -9.02 -4.55
C ALA A 30 0.70 -10.02 -5.12
N GLU A 31 -0.24 -10.49 -4.29
CA GLU A 31 -1.33 -11.37 -4.72
C GLU A 31 -2.55 -10.63 -5.28
N VAL A 32 -2.51 -9.29 -5.34
CA VAL A 32 -3.67 -8.46 -5.75
C VAL A 32 -4.93 -8.78 -4.91
N ALA A 33 -4.71 -9.10 -3.63
CA ALA A 33 -5.72 -9.59 -2.69
C ALA A 33 -5.95 -8.62 -1.52
N LEU A 34 -5.55 -7.35 -1.65
CA LEU A 34 -5.84 -6.34 -0.64
C LEU A 34 -7.36 -6.17 -0.49
N PRO A 35 -7.90 -6.18 0.75
CA PRO A 35 -9.33 -6.00 0.98
C PRO A 35 -9.80 -4.63 0.50
N THR A 36 -11.07 -4.55 0.07
CA THR A 36 -11.71 -3.29 -0.32
C THR A 36 -11.70 -2.27 0.82
N ASP A 37 -12.03 -2.73 2.03
CA ASP A 37 -11.87 -1.96 3.26
C ASP A 37 -10.47 -2.20 3.87
N ARG A 38 -9.67 -1.14 3.91
CA ARG A 38 -8.29 -1.15 4.43
C ARG A 38 -8.17 -0.58 5.84
N THR A 39 -9.30 -0.25 6.47
CA THR A 39 -9.35 0.41 7.78
C THR A 39 -8.62 -0.40 8.85
N GLY A 40 -8.77 -1.73 8.83
CA GLY A 40 -8.07 -2.61 9.78
C GLY A 40 -6.55 -2.47 9.74
N PHE A 41 -5.96 -2.42 8.53
CA PHE A 41 -4.52 -2.18 8.36
C PHE A 41 -4.10 -0.83 8.90
N VAL A 42 -4.85 0.22 8.57
CA VAL A 42 -4.58 1.59 9.02
C VAL A 42 -4.58 1.67 10.55
N VAL A 43 -5.59 1.08 11.21
CA VAL A 43 -5.70 1.05 12.66
C VAL A 43 -4.50 0.32 13.30
N VAL A 44 -4.10 -0.83 12.75
CA VAL A 44 -2.96 -1.60 13.29
C VAL A 44 -1.64 -0.83 13.10
N PHE A 45 -1.41 -0.21 11.95
CA PHE A 45 -0.21 0.60 11.70
C PHE A 45 -0.13 1.81 12.63
N LEU A 46 -1.21 2.58 12.76
CA LEU A 46 -1.27 3.73 13.66
C LEU A 46 -1.13 3.30 15.13
N GLY A 47 -1.71 2.16 15.50
CA GLY A 47 -1.53 1.55 16.82
C GLY A 47 -0.07 1.19 17.11
N ALA A 48 0.64 0.61 16.14
CA ALA A 48 2.06 0.31 16.25
C ALA A 48 2.91 1.59 16.41
N ALA A 49 2.59 2.64 15.64
CA ALA A 49 3.25 3.93 15.79
C ALA A 49 3.02 4.55 17.18
N ALA A 50 1.77 4.55 17.66
CA ALA A 50 1.41 5.05 18.99
C ALA A 50 2.14 4.28 20.11
N LEU A 51 2.25 2.95 20.00
CA LEU A 51 3.02 2.13 20.92
C LEU A 51 4.52 2.45 20.88
N GLY A 52 5.07 2.73 19.69
CA GLY A 52 6.45 3.20 19.53
C GLY A 52 6.70 4.52 20.26
N VAL A 53 5.81 5.51 20.12
CA VAL A 53 5.89 6.78 20.87
C VAL A 53 5.79 6.52 22.38
N TYR A 54 4.81 5.72 22.80
CA TYR A 54 4.60 5.40 24.21
C TYR A 54 5.81 4.70 24.85
N ALA A 55 6.49 3.83 24.10
CA ALA A 55 7.71 3.17 24.54
C ALA A 55 8.82 4.17 24.89
N LEU A 56 9.02 5.20 24.07
CA LEU A 56 10.00 6.26 24.30
C LEU A 56 9.68 7.07 25.55
N ILE A 57 8.40 7.41 25.78
CA ILE A 57 7.93 8.10 27.00
C ILE A 57 8.24 7.26 28.24
N LYS A 58 8.05 5.93 28.18
CA LYS A 58 8.35 5.00 29.29
C LYS A 58 9.84 4.68 29.47
N ARG A 59 10.74 5.47 28.87
CA ARG A 59 12.20 5.33 28.88
C ARG A 59 12.68 3.96 28.36
N THR A 60 13.19 3.95 27.14
CA THR A 60 13.84 2.77 26.55
C THR A 60 15.33 2.69 26.90
N SER A 61 15.95 1.52 26.65
CA SER A 61 17.39 1.44 26.41
C SER A 61 17.67 1.76 24.94
N TRP A 62 18.94 1.96 24.55
CA TRP A 62 19.31 2.13 23.14
C TRP A 62 18.77 1.00 22.24
N LEU A 63 18.84 -0.26 22.73
CA LEU A 63 18.24 -1.44 22.10
C LEU A 63 16.71 -1.36 21.92
N GLY A 64 16.02 -0.54 22.71
CA GLY A 64 14.58 -0.30 22.58
C GLY A 64 14.24 0.96 21.79
N ALA A 65 15.18 1.90 21.62
CA ALA A 65 14.96 3.10 20.84
C ALA A 65 14.84 2.78 19.34
N ILE A 66 15.71 1.91 18.81
CA ILE A 66 15.69 1.51 17.39
C ILE A 66 14.35 0.85 17.00
N PRO A 67 13.85 -0.19 17.72
CA PRO A 67 12.55 -0.77 17.42
C PRO A 67 11.39 0.23 17.53
N ALA A 68 11.45 1.16 18.50
CA ALA A 68 10.40 2.17 18.66
C ALA A 68 10.35 3.13 17.46
N VAL A 69 11.50 3.63 17.01
CA VAL A 69 11.59 4.50 15.81
C VAL A 69 11.12 3.75 14.57
N PHE A 70 11.53 2.49 14.40
CA PHE A 70 11.06 1.65 13.29
C PHE A 70 9.53 1.53 13.29
N ALA A 71 8.92 1.22 14.44
CA ALA A 71 7.47 1.10 14.55
C ALA A 71 6.75 2.41 14.23
N ILE A 72 7.29 3.55 14.65
CA ILE A 72 6.75 4.88 14.33
C ILE A 72 6.81 5.14 12.82
N VAL A 73 7.98 4.94 12.21
CA VAL A 73 8.19 5.23 10.78
C VAL A 73 7.29 4.34 9.92
N VAL A 74 7.32 3.02 10.12
CA VAL A 74 6.51 2.08 9.33
C VAL A 74 5.02 2.30 9.59
N GLY A 75 4.63 2.48 10.85
CA GLY A 75 3.24 2.67 11.26
C GLY A 75 2.63 4.00 10.80
N ALA A 76 3.43 5.02 10.51
CA ALA A 76 2.96 6.29 9.94
C ALA A 76 3.06 6.33 8.41
N PHE A 77 4.16 5.81 7.85
CA PHE A 77 4.45 5.89 6.42
C PHE A 77 3.41 5.16 5.56
N LEU A 78 3.05 3.92 5.91
CA LEU A 78 2.10 3.17 5.09
C LEU A 78 0.69 3.79 5.06
N PRO A 79 0.09 4.19 6.20
CA PRO A 79 -1.16 4.95 6.18
C PRO A 79 -1.06 6.26 5.38
N PHE A 80 0.06 6.97 5.47
CA PHE A 80 0.29 8.18 4.66
C PHE A 80 0.24 7.86 3.16
N THR A 81 0.93 6.81 2.70
CA THR A 81 0.87 6.40 1.28
C THR A 81 -0.54 6.04 0.83
N VAL A 82 -1.34 5.39 1.70
CA VAL A 82 -2.75 5.09 1.42
C VAL A 82 -3.56 6.38 1.25
N SER A 83 -3.35 7.39 2.12
CA SER A 83 -4.10 8.65 2.07
C SER A 83 -3.85 9.49 0.81
N ILE A 84 -2.64 9.41 0.23
CA ILE A 84 -2.30 10.16 -0.99
C ILE A 84 -2.56 9.35 -2.27
N SER A 85 -2.93 8.07 -2.16
CA SER A 85 -3.20 7.18 -3.30
C SER A 85 -4.68 7.21 -3.72
N THR A 86 -5.29 8.40 -3.73
CA THR A 86 -6.64 8.55 -4.28
C THR A 86 -6.62 8.25 -5.77
N GLN A 87 -7.28 7.15 -6.16
CA GLN A 87 -7.59 6.89 -7.57
C GLN A 87 -8.72 7.83 -7.97
N ILE A 88 -8.36 8.94 -8.59
CA ILE A 88 -9.31 9.83 -9.22
C ILE A 88 -9.48 9.31 -10.64
N VAL A 89 -10.65 8.73 -10.93
CA VAL A 89 -11.13 8.66 -12.32
C VAL A 89 -11.45 10.11 -12.69
N GLU A 90 -10.79 10.65 -13.71
CA GLU A 90 -11.17 11.94 -14.26
C GLU A 90 -12.66 11.85 -14.65
N ARG A 91 -13.50 12.65 -13.99
CA ARG A 91 -14.96 12.59 -14.19
C ARG A 91 -15.36 12.91 -15.63
N ASP A 92 -14.47 13.58 -16.37
CA ASP A 92 -14.67 13.98 -17.75
C ASP A 92 -14.18 12.92 -18.77
N SER A 93 -13.68 11.76 -18.30
CA SER A 93 -13.22 10.64 -19.15
C SER A 93 -13.99 9.32 -18.91
N VAL A 94 -15.21 9.43 -18.36
CA VAL A 94 -16.11 8.27 -18.15
C VAL A 94 -16.63 7.81 -19.51
N ILE A 95 -16.29 6.57 -19.89
CA ILE A 95 -16.84 5.89 -21.07
C ILE A 95 -18.18 5.26 -20.68
N GLU A 96 -19.25 5.58 -21.41
CA GLU A 96 -20.59 5.03 -21.22
C GLU A 96 -20.92 3.94 -22.26
N VAL A 97 -21.95 3.14 -21.95
CA VAL A 97 -22.43 2.11 -22.89
C VAL A 97 -23.06 2.79 -24.10
N GLY A 98 -22.49 2.53 -25.28
CA GLY A 98 -22.91 3.15 -26.54
C GLY A 98 -21.95 4.20 -27.06
N ASP A 99 -20.97 4.62 -26.25
CA ASP A 99 -19.93 5.54 -26.69
C ASP A 99 -19.04 4.93 -27.76
N THR A 100 -18.54 5.80 -28.63
CA THR A 100 -17.47 5.41 -29.55
C THR A 100 -16.17 5.23 -28.75
N MET A 101 -15.53 4.08 -28.91
CA MET A 101 -14.25 3.80 -28.26
C MET A 101 -13.23 4.91 -28.57
N PRO A 102 -12.59 5.50 -27.53
CA PRO A 102 -11.56 6.50 -27.72
C PRO A 102 -10.40 5.97 -28.56
N GLN A 103 -9.79 6.86 -29.34
CA GLN A 103 -8.60 6.52 -30.11
C GLN A 103 -7.37 6.60 -29.21
N PHE A 104 -6.59 5.52 -29.17
CA PHE A 104 -5.33 5.46 -28.44
C PHE A 104 -4.27 4.71 -29.24
N THR A 105 -3.01 5.06 -28.98
CA THR A 105 -1.85 4.37 -29.52
C THR A 105 -0.98 3.84 -28.38
N SER A 106 -0.27 2.74 -28.64
CA SER A 106 0.68 2.16 -27.69
C SER A 106 1.76 1.39 -28.42
N ILE A 107 2.66 0.76 -27.67
CA ILE A 107 3.59 -0.23 -28.16
C ILE A 107 3.13 -1.59 -27.65
N ASP A 108 3.00 -2.58 -28.51
CA ASP A 108 2.57 -3.92 -28.14
C ASP A 108 3.69 -4.74 -27.48
N GLY A 109 3.36 -5.98 -27.09
CA GLY A 109 4.32 -6.90 -26.46
C GLY A 109 5.46 -7.36 -27.37
N GLN A 110 5.42 -7.04 -28.67
CA GLN A 110 6.45 -7.33 -29.67
C GLN A 110 7.24 -6.08 -30.07
N GLY A 111 6.98 -4.93 -29.42
CA GLY A 111 7.64 -3.67 -29.73
C GLY A 111 7.07 -2.95 -30.94
N GLN A 112 5.93 -3.39 -31.49
CA GLN A 112 5.31 -2.76 -32.65
C GLN A 112 4.34 -1.67 -32.24
N ALA A 113 4.15 -0.69 -33.12
CA ALA A 113 3.16 0.37 -32.89
C ALA A 113 1.74 -0.20 -32.99
N PHE A 114 0.98 -0.07 -31.90
CA PHE A 114 -0.43 -0.40 -31.83
C PHE A 114 -1.28 0.86 -31.98
N ASN A 115 -2.38 0.77 -32.73
CA ASN A 115 -3.40 1.80 -32.84
C ASN A 115 -4.78 1.17 -32.69
N SER A 116 -5.61 1.71 -31.80
CA SER A 116 -6.96 1.21 -31.52
C SER A 116 -7.87 1.13 -32.75
N LYS A 117 -7.60 1.88 -33.83
CA LYS A 117 -8.33 1.75 -35.11
C LYS A 117 -8.28 0.34 -35.69
N SER A 118 -7.24 -0.43 -35.41
CA SER A 118 -7.13 -1.81 -35.88
C SER A 118 -8.23 -2.72 -35.32
N LEU A 119 -8.87 -2.32 -34.22
CA LEU A 119 -9.95 -3.06 -33.57
C LEU A 119 -11.33 -2.80 -34.20
N ASN A 120 -11.44 -1.85 -35.14
CA ASN A 120 -12.72 -1.51 -35.76
C ASN A 120 -13.37 -2.74 -36.40
N GLY A 121 -14.68 -2.91 -36.19
CA GLY A 121 -15.44 -4.06 -36.71
C GLY A 121 -15.28 -5.36 -35.92
N HIS A 122 -14.52 -5.35 -34.81
CA HIS A 122 -14.32 -6.51 -33.96
C HIS A 122 -14.94 -6.31 -32.57
N LEU A 123 -15.52 -7.36 -32.01
CA LEU A 123 -15.88 -7.40 -30.59
C LEU A 123 -14.62 -7.68 -29.77
N VAL A 124 -14.24 -6.74 -28.91
CA VAL A 124 -12.99 -6.80 -28.14
C VAL A 124 -13.25 -6.54 -26.66
N LEU A 125 -12.51 -7.25 -25.81
CA LEU A 125 -12.44 -6.97 -24.37
C LEU A 125 -11.13 -6.25 -24.09
N ILE A 126 -11.23 -4.97 -23.71
CA ILE A 126 -10.07 -4.18 -23.31
C ILE A 126 -9.98 -4.21 -21.79
N LYS A 127 -8.83 -4.67 -21.27
CA LYS A 127 -8.58 -4.75 -19.84
C LYS A 127 -7.39 -3.88 -19.48
N PHE A 128 -7.64 -2.85 -18.67
CA PHE A 128 -6.61 -2.00 -18.11
C PHE A 128 -6.09 -2.58 -16.80
N PHE A 129 -4.78 -2.56 -16.62
CA PHE A 129 -4.11 -3.03 -15.41
C PHE A 129 -3.16 -1.96 -14.88
N ARG A 130 -2.93 -1.97 -13.58
CA ARG A 130 -1.87 -1.20 -12.92
C ARG A 130 -0.84 -2.19 -12.39
N ALA A 131 0.44 -1.92 -12.64
CA ALA A 131 1.58 -2.78 -12.32
C ALA A 131 1.74 -3.98 -13.28
N HIS A 132 2.03 -5.17 -12.76
CA HIS A 132 2.51 -6.32 -13.53
C HIS A 132 1.39 -7.33 -13.78
N TRP A 133 1.49 -8.08 -14.88
CA TRP A 133 0.61 -9.21 -15.18
C TRP A 133 1.36 -10.52 -14.97
#